data_AF-A0AAW0VQ67-F1
#
_entry.id   AF-A0AAW0VQ67-F1
#
_cell.length_a   1.000
_cell.length_b   1.000
_cell.length_c   1.000
_cell.angle_alpha   90.00
_cell.angle_beta   90.00
_cell.angle_gamma   90.00
#
_symmetry.space_group_name_H-M   'P 1'
#
loop_
_entity.id
_entity.type
_entity.pdbx_description
1 polymer ?
#
loop_
_entity_poly.entity_id
_entity_poly.type
_entity_poly.pdbx_seq_one_letter_code
_entity_poly.pdbx_strand_id
1 'polypeptide(L)'
;GVAYICTESQFPAARLQQLVKYIQTSHPEGPKSYTNNIFIHHVPDMESLVDCVRYQLPHLVPSRQVGLVVIDSVAAAFRAEDGTEVNKTLPLQTLGYRLHQLASSHNVAVLAINQVTAVMGKQSVYGLTGSVTPALGLAWANLVTTRLLFTRTNYFVKAIKALPVIGSKNKNPSWNLSSAEMSKEFDLDSAKRAIEYNVRILEVIFCPWLEKKSCSFVVTERGLENATVSPEDLCSSSV
;
A
#
# COMPACT_ATOMS: atom_id res chain seq x y z
N GLY A 1 11.86 -13.06 -4.62
CA GLY A 1 10.66 -13.35 -3.81
C GLY A 1 10.39 -12.25 -2.82
N VAL A 2 9.25 -12.32 -2.14
CA VAL A 2 8.81 -11.39 -1.10
C VAL A 2 8.40 -12.18 0.13
N ALA A 3 8.84 -11.80 1.32
CA ALA A 3 8.29 -12.28 2.58
C ALA A 3 7.37 -11.19 3.17
N TYR A 4 6.12 -11.53 3.46
CA TYR A 4 5.11 -10.64 4.00
C TYR A 4 4.68 -11.14 5.37
N ILE A 5 4.98 -10.37 6.41
CA ILE A 5 4.66 -10.68 7.80
C ILE A 5 3.44 -9.87 8.21
N CYS A 6 2.30 -10.53 8.39
CA CYS A 6 1.07 -9.94 8.91
C CYS A 6 1.05 -10.02 10.43
N THR A 7 0.72 -8.95 11.14
CA THR A 7 0.66 -8.95 12.62
C THR A 7 -0.71 -8.67 13.19
N GLU A 8 -1.67 -8.22 12.38
CA GLU A 8 -2.99 -7.80 12.86
C GLU A 8 -4.08 -8.33 11.94
N SER A 9 -4.06 -7.86 10.69
CA SER A 9 -5.07 -8.23 9.70
C SER A 9 -4.60 -9.37 8.82
N GLN A 10 -5.57 -10.08 8.24
CA GLN A 10 -5.29 -11.10 7.25
C GLN A 10 -4.66 -10.47 6.00
N PHE A 11 -3.74 -11.20 5.38
CA PHE A 11 -3.12 -10.79 4.12
C PHE A 11 -4.19 -10.42 3.07
N PRO A 12 -4.07 -9.26 2.38
CA PRO A 12 -5.09 -8.76 1.45
C PRO A 12 -5.06 -9.50 0.10
N ALA A 13 -5.37 -10.79 0.11
CA ALA A 13 -5.31 -11.67 -1.05
C ALA A 13 -6.20 -11.19 -2.21
N ALA A 14 -7.41 -10.70 -1.91
CA ALA A 14 -8.32 -10.16 -2.92
C ALA A 14 -7.70 -8.97 -3.67
N ARG A 15 -6.99 -8.09 -2.94
CA ARG A 15 -6.31 -6.94 -3.55
C ARG A 15 -5.12 -7.38 -4.39
N LEU A 16 -4.35 -8.36 -3.94
CA LEU A 16 -3.26 -8.94 -4.74
C LEU A 16 -3.79 -9.52 -6.06
N GLN A 17 -4.87 -10.31 -6.02
CA GLN A 17 -5.45 -10.90 -7.23
C GLN A 17 -5.94 -9.85 -8.23
N GLN A 18 -6.50 -8.74 -7.74
CA GLN A 18 -6.89 -7.61 -8.58
C GLN A 18 -5.69 -7.01 -9.33
N LEU A 19 -4.56 -6.82 -8.64
CA LEU A 19 -3.32 -6.32 -9.25
C LEU A 19 -2.71 -7.31 -10.24
N VAL A 20 -2.67 -8.59 -9.88
CA VAL A 20 -2.15 -9.66 -10.75
C VAL A 20 -2.93 -9.72 -12.06
N LYS A 21 -4.27 -9.66 -11.99
CA LYS A 21 -5.13 -9.66 -13.19
C LYS A 21 -4.81 -8.49 -14.13
N TYR A 22 -4.62 -7.30 -13.57
CA TYR A 22 -4.23 -6.13 -14.37
C TYR A 22 -2.86 -6.34 -15.03
N ILE A 23 -1.84 -6.71 -14.26
CA ILE A 23 -0.47 -6.91 -14.77
C ILE A 23 -0.44 -7.98 -15.86
N GLN A 24 -1.13 -9.11 -15.67
CA GLN A 24 -1.22 -10.18 -16.68
C GLN A 24 -1.86 -9.70 -17.98
N THR A 25 -2.87 -8.82 -17.90
CA THR A 25 -3.54 -8.27 -19.07
C THR A 25 -2.65 -7.25 -19.79
N SER A 26 -1.94 -6.40 -19.04
CA SER A 26 -1.06 -5.36 -19.57
C SER A 26 0.29 -5.88 -20.06
N HIS A 27 0.75 -7.01 -19.53
CA HIS A 27 2.02 -7.65 -19.91
C HIS A 27 1.82 -9.15 -20.19
N PRO A 28 1.27 -9.52 -21.36
CA PRO A 28 1.01 -10.91 -21.72
C PRO A 28 2.25 -11.79 -21.76
N GLU A 29 3.42 -11.21 -22.07
CA GLU A 29 4.73 -11.89 -22.11
C GLU A 29 5.35 -12.13 -20.72
N GLY A 30 4.65 -11.74 -19.65
CA GLY A 30 5.13 -11.89 -18.28
C GLY A 30 5.14 -13.34 -17.77
N PRO A 31 5.61 -13.56 -16.52
CA PRO A 31 5.61 -14.88 -15.92
C PRO A 31 4.18 -15.47 -15.80
N LYS A 32 4.08 -16.80 -15.89
CA LYS A 32 2.82 -17.54 -15.74
C LYS A 32 2.13 -17.29 -14.39
N SER A 33 2.90 -17.03 -13.34
CA SER A 33 2.38 -16.71 -12.01
C SER A 33 3.23 -15.63 -11.34
N TYR A 34 2.56 -14.59 -10.87
CA TYR A 34 3.15 -13.50 -10.10
C TYR A 34 3.10 -13.75 -8.58
N THR A 35 2.42 -14.81 -8.14
CA THR A 35 2.17 -15.07 -6.71
C THR A 35 3.05 -16.19 -6.14
N ASN A 36 3.71 -16.98 -6.99
CA ASN A 36 4.46 -18.17 -6.57
C ASN A 36 5.65 -17.89 -5.63
N ASN A 37 6.13 -16.65 -5.59
CA ASN A 37 7.30 -16.26 -4.80
C ASN A 37 6.95 -15.17 -3.76
N ILE A 38 5.74 -15.28 -3.18
CA ILE A 38 5.25 -14.46 -2.07
C ILE A 38 5.00 -15.39 -0.89
N PHE A 39 5.77 -15.24 0.18
CA PHE A 39 5.64 -16.01 1.41
C PHE A 39 4.89 -15.18 2.43
N ILE A 40 3.77 -15.67 2.92
CA ILE A 40 2.92 -14.97 3.87
C ILE A 40 3.04 -15.68 5.21
N HIS A 41 3.32 -14.94 6.27
CA HIS A 41 3.37 -15.48 7.63
C HIS A 41 2.61 -14.55 8.58
N HIS A 42 1.80 -15.12 9.46
CA HIS A 42 1.01 -14.35 10.41
C HIS A 42 1.63 -14.49 11.81
N VAL A 43 2.04 -13.35 12.38
CA VAL A 43 2.78 -13.28 13.64
C VAL A 43 2.18 -12.17 14.51
N PRO A 44 1.23 -12.50 15.40
CA PRO A 44 0.42 -11.50 16.07
C PRO A 44 1.13 -10.80 17.25
N ASP A 45 2.06 -11.48 17.90
CA ASP A 45 2.70 -11.02 19.12
C ASP A 45 4.13 -10.51 18.91
N MET A 46 4.58 -9.68 19.87
CA MET A 46 5.88 -9.04 19.84
C MET A 46 7.03 -10.04 19.85
N GLU A 47 7.00 -11.03 20.74
CA GLU A 47 8.08 -12.00 20.91
C GLU A 47 8.27 -12.86 19.66
N SER A 48 7.17 -13.39 19.11
CA SER A 48 7.19 -14.17 17.88
C SER A 48 7.63 -13.35 16.68
N LEU A 49 7.33 -12.04 16.63
CA LEU A 49 7.82 -11.16 15.56
C LEU A 49 9.35 -11.03 15.65
N VAL A 50 9.89 -10.81 16.85
CA VAL A 50 11.33 -10.76 17.08
C VAL A 50 11.99 -12.08 16.70
N ASP A 51 11.42 -13.21 17.10
CA ASP A 51 11.95 -14.54 16.78
C ASP A 51 11.83 -14.90 15.30
N CYS A 52 10.76 -14.46 14.63
CA CYS A 52 10.60 -14.61 13.20
C CYS A 52 11.73 -13.89 12.45
N VAL A 53 12.06 -12.65 12.84
CA VAL A 53 13.17 -11.90 12.23
C VAL A 53 14.53 -12.48 12.62
N ARG A 54 14.69 -12.96 13.86
CA ARG A 54 15.96 -13.47 14.37
C ARG A 54 16.32 -14.85 13.81
N TYR A 55 15.34 -15.72 13.63
CA TYR A 55 15.57 -17.13 13.30
C TYR A 55 14.92 -17.56 12.00
N GLN A 56 13.70 -17.14 11.68
CA GLN A 56 13.01 -17.69 10.50
C GLN A 56 13.44 -16.99 9.20
N LEU A 57 13.42 -15.65 9.19
CA LEU A 57 13.77 -14.86 8.00
C LEU A 57 15.22 -15.10 7.51
N PRO A 58 16.25 -15.21 8.36
CA PRO A 58 17.61 -15.48 7.90
C PRO A 58 17.76 -16.82 7.16
N HIS A 59 16.87 -17.79 7.40
CA HIS A 59 16.86 -19.04 6.64
C HIS A 59 16.01 -18.93 5.37
N LEU A 60 14.85 -18.25 5.44
CA LEU A 60 13.94 -18.10 4.32
C LEU A 60 14.53 -17.23 3.19
N VAL A 61 15.17 -16.13 3.55
CA VAL A 61 15.66 -15.13 2.60
C VAL A 61 16.62 -15.72 1.56
N PRO A 62 17.73 -16.40 1.95
CA PRO A 62 18.64 -17.00 0.98
C PRO A 62 18.02 -18.20 0.26
N SER A 63 17.27 -19.07 0.98
CA SER A 63 16.73 -20.30 0.40
C SER A 63 15.65 -20.07 -0.67
N ARG A 64 14.93 -18.95 -0.58
CA ARG A 64 13.85 -18.59 -1.51
C ARG A 64 14.15 -17.36 -2.37
N GLN A 65 15.39 -16.85 -2.32
CA GLN A 65 15.83 -15.66 -3.04
C GLN A 65 14.87 -14.47 -2.79
N VAL A 66 14.58 -14.20 -1.53
CA VAL A 66 13.72 -13.07 -1.14
C VAL A 66 14.51 -11.77 -1.29
N GLY A 67 13.96 -10.81 -2.05
CA GLY A 67 14.55 -9.48 -2.25
C GLY A 67 13.84 -8.38 -1.46
N LEU A 68 12.68 -8.68 -0.87
CA LEU A 68 11.89 -7.75 -0.07
C LEU A 68 11.23 -8.47 1.12
N VAL A 69 11.39 -7.89 2.31
CA VAL A 69 10.65 -8.26 3.52
C VAL A 69 9.69 -7.12 3.86
N VAL A 70 8.40 -7.42 4.00
CA VAL A 70 7.37 -6.48 4.44
C VAL A 70 6.86 -6.90 5.81
N ILE A 71 6.80 -5.96 6.76
CA ILE A 71 6.19 -6.17 8.08
C ILE A 71 4.98 -5.25 8.19
N ASP A 72 3.80 -5.85 8.19
CA ASP A 72 2.49 -5.21 8.25
C ASP A 72 1.72 -5.66 9.50
N SER A 73 1.86 -4.98 10.63
CA SER A 73 2.65 -3.76 10.86
C SER A 73 3.48 -3.91 12.13
N VAL A 74 4.66 -3.28 12.19
CA VAL A 74 5.49 -3.35 13.40
C VAL A 74 4.75 -2.74 14.60
N ALA A 75 3.93 -1.71 14.36
CA ALA A 75 3.19 -1.04 15.40
C ALA A 75 2.19 -1.95 16.13
N ALA A 76 1.48 -2.81 15.40
CA ALA A 76 0.41 -3.61 15.98
C ALA A 76 0.95 -4.65 16.97
N ALA A 77 2.03 -5.36 16.62
CA ALA A 77 2.64 -6.36 17.51
C ALA A 77 3.12 -5.75 18.85
N PHE A 78 3.66 -4.53 18.82
CA PHE A 78 4.15 -3.86 20.03
C PHE A 78 3.06 -3.13 20.82
N ARG A 79 1.96 -2.74 20.17
CA ARG A 79 0.81 -2.12 20.85
C ARG A 79 -0.04 -3.16 21.58
N ALA A 80 -0.21 -4.34 21.01
CA ALA A 80 -1.04 -5.40 21.57
C ALA A 80 -0.47 -5.99 22.88
N GLU A 81 0.83 -5.86 23.12
CA GLU A 81 1.49 -6.42 24.30
C GLU A 81 1.16 -5.62 25.57
N ASP A 82 0.68 -6.31 26.61
CA ASP A 82 0.44 -5.72 27.93
C ASP A 82 1.78 -5.50 28.66
N GLY A 83 2.11 -4.25 29.00
CA GLY A 83 3.34 -3.95 29.72
C GLY A 83 3.75 -2.48 29.70
N THR A 84 4.76 -2.15 30.51
CA THR A 84 5.36 -0.81 30.51
C THR A 84 6.19 -0.60 29.24
N GLU A 85 6.36 0.65 28.82
CA GLU A 85 7.23 1.04 27.68
C GLU A 85 8.68 0.50 27.82
N VAL A 86 9.13 0.29 29.06
CA VAL A 86 10.44 -0.29 29.37
C VAL A 86 10.55 -1.72 28.85
N ASN A 87 9.50 -2.53 29.02
CA ASN A 87 9.50 -3.94 28.58
C ASN A 87 9.55 -4.07 27.06
N LYS A 88 9.05 -3.06 26.33
CA LYS A 88 9.00 -3.03 24.87
C LYS A 88 10.28 -2.49 24.23
N THR A 89 11.09 -1.77 25.00
CA THR A 89 12.29 -1.08 24.48
C THR A 89 13.35 -2.05 23.96
N LEU A 90 13.72 -3.06 24.75
CA LEU A 90 14.76 -4.03 24.35
C LEU A 90 14.32 -4.91 23.17
N PRO A 91 13.09 -5.46 23.13
CA PRO A 91 12.58 -6.16 21.95
C PRO A 91 12.56 -5.28 20.69
N LEU A 92 12.16 -4.01 20.82
CA LEU A 92 12.10 -3.08 19.68
C LEU A 92 13.49 -2.77 19.12
N GLN A 93 14.47 -2.55 19.99
CA GLN A 93 15.88 -2.38 19.61
C GLN A 93 16.44 -3.64 18.97
N THR A 94 16.14 -4.80 19.54
CA THR A 94 16.56 -6.09 18.99
C THR A 94 15.97 -6.30 17.59
N LEU A 95 14.68 -6.01 17.41
CA LEU A 95 14.02 -6.09 16.11
C LEU A 95 14.71 -5.20 15.08
N GLY A 96 14.90 -3.91 15.40
CA GLY A 96 15.56 -2.95 14.50
C GLY A 96 16.97 -3.40 14.13
N TYR A 97 17.77 -3.82 15.11
CA TYR A 97 19.12 -4.34 14.87
C TYR A 97 19.13 -5.57 13.97
N ARG A 98 18.24 -6.55 14.21
CA ARG A 98 18.16 -7.77 13.39
C ARG A 98 17.67 -7.51 11.98
N LEU A 99 16.77 -6.54 11.78
CA LEU A 99 16.35 -6.12 10.45
C LEU A 99 17.50 -5.48 9.66
N HIS A 100 18.32 -4.63 10.29
CA HIS A 100 19.54 -4.10 9.67
C HIS A 100 20.54 -5.20 9.32
N GLN A 101 20.77 -6.12 10.25
CA GLN A 101 21.66 -7.25 10.01
C GLN A 101 21.16 -8.10 8.83
N LEU A 102 19.86 -8.42 8.78
CA LEU A 102 19.24 -9.17 7.69
C LEU A 102 19.42 -8.43 6.35
N ALA A 103 19.09 -7.14 6.30
CA ALA A 103 19.21 -6.30 5.12
C ALA A 103 20.65 -6.27 4.58
N SER A 104 21.63 -6.03 5.47
CA SER A 104 23.04 -5.93 5.10
C SER A 104 23.66 -7.27 4.71
N SER A 105 23.35 -8.36 5.42
CA SER A 105 23.94 -9.67 5.17
C SER A 105 23.39 -10.37 3.92
N HIS A 106 22.13 -10.10 3.57
CA HIS A 106 21.46 -10.78 2.45
C HIS A 106 21.09 -9.84 1.29
N ASN A 107 21.49 -8.57 1.35
CA ASN A 107 21.15 -7.55 0.35
C ASN A 107 19.63 -7.51 0.06
N VAL A 108 18.82 -7.48 1.12
CA VAL A 108 17.35 -7.51 1.05
C VAL A 108 16.78 -6.18 1.49
N ALA A 109 15.75 -5.69 0.79
CA ALA A 109 15.02 -4.50 1.22
C ALA A 109 14.04 -4.86 2.36
N VAL A 110 13.93 -3.99 3.36
CA VAL A 110 12.98 -4.14 4.47
C VAL A 110 12.01 -2.96 4.46
N LEU A 111 10.71 -3.26 4.40
CA LEU A 111 9.63 -2.31 4.53
C LEU A 111 8.85 -2.59 5.83
N ALA A 112 8.94 -1.68 6.78
CA ALA A 112 8.21 -1.77 8.04
C ALA A 112 7.07 -0.76 8.07
N ILE A 113 5.84 -1.24 8.16
CA ILE A 113 4.65 -0.39 8.28
C ILE A 113 4.48 0.01 9.74
N ASN A 114 4.24 1.30 9.97
CA ASN A 114 4.02 1.87 11.29
C ASN A 114 2.73 2.69 11.27
N GLN A 115 1.85 2.44 12.23
CA GLN A 115 0.62 3.19 12.40
C GLN A 115 0.91 4.57 13.02
N VAL A 116 -0.07 5.47 12.96
CA VAL A 116 -0.01 6.77 13.63
C VAL A 116 -0.97 6.84 14.82
N THR A 117 -0.69 7.71 15.78
CA THR A 117 -1.63 8.13 16.83
C THR A 117 -1.93 9.62 16.70
N ALA A 118 -3.07 10.05 17.24
CA ALA A 118 -3.40 11.46 17.37
C ALA A 118 -2.58 12.10 18.50
N VAL A 119 -2.16 13.35 18.30
CA VAL A 119 -1.46 14.16 19.31
C VAL A 119 -2.36 15.30 19.75
N MET A 120 -2.69 15.34 21.04
CA MET A 120 -3.37 16.49 21.63
C MET A 120 -2.32 17.59 21.91
N GLY A 121 -2.03 18.44 20.92
CA GLY A 121 -1.03 19.51 21.04
C GLY A 121 -0.65 20.17 19.71
N LYS A 122 0.04 21.34 19.77
CA LYS A 122 0.32 22.17 18.59
C LYS A 122 1.57 21.79 17.78
N GLN A 123 2.43 20.89 18.25
CA GLN A 123 3.67 20.53 17.54
C GLN A 123 4.01 19.04 17.67
N SER A 124 4.24 18.38 16.53
CA SER A 124 4.80 17.03 16.45
C SER A 124 6.32 17.11 16.47
N VAL A 125 6.97 16.31 17.33
CA VAL A 125 8.45 16.19 17.42
C VAL A 125 9.08 15.74 16.10
N TYR A 126 8.27 15.19 15.20
CA TYR A 126 8.69 14.68 13.89
C TYR A 126 8.60 15.72 12.77
N GLY A 127 8.29 16.98 13.09
CA GLY A 127 8.11 18.03 12.07
C GLY A 127 6.93 17.75 11.13
N LEU A 128 6.02 16.87 11.54
CA LEU A 128 4.83 16.51 10.77
C LEU A 128 3.81 17.64 10.87
N THR A 129 3.29 18.06 9.74
CA THR A 129 2.14 18.97 9.68
C THR A 129 0.89 18.18 10.07
N GLY A 130 0.34 18.48 11.25
CA GLY A 130 -0.90 17.88 11.74
C GLY A 130 -0.80 17.29 13.16
N SER A 131 -1.96 16.89 13.69
CA SER A 131 -2.12 16.29 15.02
C SER A 131 -1.79 14.78 14.99
N VAL A 132 -0.69 14.38 14.31
CA VAL A 132 -0.30 12.96 14.20
C VAL A 132 1.16 12.71 14.56
N THR A 133 1.41 11.57 15.19
CA THR A 133 2.74 11.06 15.51
C THR A 133 2.84 9.56 15.18
N PRO A 134 4.00 9.05 14.74
CA PRO A 134 4.22 7.61 14.60
C PRO A 134 4.04 6.87 15.95
N ALA A 135 3.47 5.67 15.90
CA ALA A 135 3.09 4.89 17.09
C ALA A 135 4.26 4.56 18.02
N LEU A 136 5.39 4.17 17.43
CA LEU A 136 6.54 3.58 18.14
C LEU A 136 7.56 4.62 18.60
N GLY A 137 7.25 5.90 18.46
CA GLY A 137 8.06 6.98 19.01
C GLY A 137 9.51 7.06 18.49
N LEU A 138 10.34 7.78 19.25
CA LEU A 138 11.72 8.09 18.89
C LEU A 138 12.62 6.84 18.92
N ALA A 139 12.29 5.89 19.79
CA ALA A 139 13.01 4.62 19.90
C ALA A 139 13.04 3.89 18.55
N TRP A 140 11.89 3.81 17.86
CA TRP A 140 11.83 3.25 16.51
C TRP A 140 12.40 4.20 15.44
N ALA A 141 12.13 5.50 15.56
CA ALA A 141 12.58 6.48 14.57
C ALA A 141 14.11 6.50 14.41
N ASN A 142 14.86 6.24 15.48
CA ASN A 142 16.32 6.16 15.47
C ASN A 142 16.86 4.83 14.90
N LEU A 143 15.99 3.84 14.71
CA LEU A 143 16.35 2.53 14.15
C LEU A 143 16.03 2.41 12.66
N VAL A 144 15.40 3.41 12.04
CA VAL A 144 15.02 3.35 10.61
C VAL A 144 15.86 4.32 9.78
N THR A 145 16.22 3.90 8.57
CA THR A 145 17.05 4.68 7.64
C THR A 145 16.26 5.66 6.79
N THR A 146 15.02 5.30 6.43
CA THR A 146 14.12 6.13 5.61
C THR A 146 12.72 6.10 6.21
N ARG A 147 12.08 7.27 6.30
CA ARG A 147 10.71 7.44 6.80
C ARG A 147 9.87 8.14 5.74
N LEU A 148 8.80 7.47 5.34
CA LEU A 148 7.82 7.95 4.39
C LEU A 148 6.47 8.11 5.09
N LEU A 149 5.83 9.25 4.91
CA LEU A 149 4.48 9.50 5.42
C LEU A 149 3.47 9.44 4.27
N PHE A 150 2.40 8.67 4.47
CA PHE A 150 1.27 8.61 3.56
C PHE A 150 0.08 9.34 4.19
N THR A 151 -0.43 10.36 3.50
CA THR A 151 -1.54 11.20 3.97
C THR A 151 -2.72 11.09 3.02
N ARG A 152 -3.91 10.86 3.59
CA ARG A 152 -5.18 10.95 2.86
C ARG A 152 -5.63 12.41 2.80
N THR A 153 -5.97 12.92 1.63
CA THR A 153 -6.47 14.30 1.48
C THR A 153 -7.99 14.34 1.35
N ASN A 154 -8.58 15.53 1.28
CA ASN A 154 -9.98 15.75 0.94
C ASN A 154 -10.20 16.06 -0.55
N TYR A 155 -9.16 15.94 -1.37
CA TYR A 155 -9.24 16.15 -2.82
C TYR A 155 -9.58 14.84 -3.54
N PHE A 156 -10.29 14.98 -4.66
CA PHE A 156 -10.67 13.86 -5.51
C PHE A 156 -10.36 14.18 -6.96
N VAL A 157 -9.94 13.17 -7.72
CA VAL A 157 -9.79 13.23 -9.18
C VAL A 157 -10.89 12.40 -9.80
N LYS A 158 -11.61 12.97 -10.77
CA LYS A 158 -12.63 12.26 -11.54
C LYS A 158 -11.96 11.51 -12.69
N ALA A 159 -12.08 10.19 -12.68
CA ALA A 159 -11.76 9.38 -13.84
C ALA A 159 -13.02 9.15 -14.66
N ILE A 160 -13.00 9.60 -15.91
CA ILE A 160 -13.95 9.12 -16.91
C ILE A 160 -13.58 7.66 -17.18
N LYS A 161 -14.39 6.73 -16.72
CA LYS A 161 -14.21 5.32 -17.02
C LYS A 161 -14.38 5.16 -18.53
N ALA A 162 -13.29 5.11 -19.30
CA ALA A 162 -13.33 4.47 -20.60
C ALA A 162 -13.58 2.98 -20.29
N LEU A 163 -14.83 2.56 -20.28
CA LEU A 163 -15.19 1.15 -20.27
C LEU A 163 -14.40 0.48 -21.41
N PRO A 164 -13.79 -0.69 -21.19
CA PRO A 164 -13.31 -1.48 -22.30
C PRO A 164 -14.53 -1.76 -23.16
N VAL A 165 -14.52 -1.31 -24.42
CA VAL A 165 -15.48 -1.77 -25.42
C VAL A 165 -15.31 -3.28 -25.48
N ILE A 166 -16.18 -4.02 -24.80
CA ILE A 166 -16.28 -5.46 -24.96
C ILE A 166 -16.60 -5.64 -26.44
N GLY A 167 -15.62 -6.20 -27.16
CA GLY A 167 -15.66 -6.32 -28.60
C GLY A 167 -17.01 -6.83 -29.07
N SER A 168 -17.64 -6.02 -29.92
CA SER A 168 -18.57 -6.48 -30.93
C SER A 168 -17.87 -7.63 -31.68
N LYS A 169 -18.15 -8.86 -31.26
CA LYS A 169 -17.95 -10.01 -32.14
C LYS A 169 -19.09 -9.95 -33.14
N ASN A 170 -18.77 -9.36 -34.28
CA ASN A 170 -19.50 -9.52 -35.53
C ASN A 170 -19.93 -10.98 -35.70
N LYS A 171 -21.22 -11.23 -35.51
CA LYS A 171 -21.97 -12.26 -36.22
C LYS A 171 -23.33 -11.64 -36.50
N ASN A 172 -23.61 -11.38 -37.77
CA ASN A 172 -24.94 -11.01 -38.24
C ASN A 172 -26.00 -11.91 -37.59
N PRO A 173 -27.10 -11.32 -37.13
CA PRO A 173 -28.37 -11.92 -37.44
C PRO A 173 -29.29 -10.86 -38.05
N SER A 174 -29.74 -11.16 -39.26
CA SER A 174 -30.85 -10.49 -39.92
C SER A 174 -32.05 -10.41 -38.97
N TRP A 175 -32.46 -9.20 -38.58
CA TRP A 175 -33.77 -8.95 -38.02
C TRP A 175 -34.31 -7.66 -38.61
N ASN A 176 -35.33 -7.81 -39.47
CA ASN A 176 -36.25 -6.75 -39.81
C ASN A 176 -36.94 -6.32 -38.50
N LEU A 177 -36.63 -5.12 -38.02
CA LEU A 177 -37.29 -4.52 -36.86
C LEU A 177 -38.04 -3.27 -37.35
N SER A 178 -39.30 -3.16 -36.92
CA SER A 178 -40.20 -2.10 -37.37
C SER A 178 -39.84 -0.78 -36.71
N SER A 179 -40.20 0.35 -37.34
CA SER A 179 -39.87 1.72 -36.90
C SER A 179 -40.33 2.11 -35.48
N ALA A 180 -41.01 1.23 -34.75
CA ALA A 180 -41.44 1.41 -33.36
C ALA A 180 -40.42 0.92 -32.31
N GLU A 181 -39.40 0.14 -32.68
CA GLU A 181 -38.36 -0.35 -31.75
C GLU A 181 -37.13 0.56 -31.66
N MET A 182 -37.13 1.64 -32.44
CA MET A 182 -36.05 2.64 -32.52
C MET A 182 -36.06 3.66 -31.36
N SER A 183 -37.11 3.65 -30.53
CA SER A 183 -37.37 4.70 -29.54
C SER A 183 -36.96 4.36 -28.10
N LYS A 184 -36.16 3.32 -27.89
CA LYS A 184 -35.38 3.22 -26.65
C LYS A 184 -34.03 3.87 -26.89
N GLU A 185 -34.07 5.19 -26.83
CA GLU A 185 -32.91 6.03 -26.59
C GLU A 185 -32.18 5.45 -25.37
N PHE A 186 -31.15 4.64 -25.63
CA PHE A 186 -30.24 4.18 -24.61
C PHE A 186 -29.58 5.45 -24.09
N ASP A 187 -30.00 5.87 -22.90
CA ASP A 187 -29.50 7.05 -22.22
C ASP A 187 -27.98 6.91 -22.03
N LEU A 188 -27.23 7.46 -22.98
CA LEU A 188 -25.77 7.48 -23.04
C LEU A 188 -25.18 8.28 -21.86
N ASP A 189 -26.01 9.04 -21.15
CA ASP A 189 -25.61 9.84 -19.99
C ASP A 189 -25.57 9.00 -18.71
N SER A 190 -26.45 8.00 -18.59
CA SER A 190 -26.49 7.05 -17.47
C SER A 190 -25.28 6.09 -17.42
N ALA A 191 -24.54 5.92 -18.52
CA ALA A 191 -23.39 5.01 -18.62
C ALA A 191 -22.05 5.62 -18.18
N LYS A 192 -21.98 6.93 -17.91
CA LYS A 192 -20.76 7.65 -17.51
C LYS A 192 -20.77 8.04 -16.04
N ARG A 193 -20.95 7.08 -15.12
CA ARG A 193 -20.69 7.39 -13.70
C ARG A 193 -19.18 7.56 -13.52
N ALA A 194 -18.73 8.83 -13.50
CA ALA A 194 -17.35 9.19 -13.23
C ALA A 194 -16.94 8.57 -11.89
N ILE A 195 -15.82 7.82 -11.89
CA ILE A 195 -15.28 7.26 -10.67
C ILE A 195 -14.39 8.33 -10.04
N GLU A 196 -14.64 8.62 -8.77
CA GLU A 196 -13.81 9.55 -8.01
C GLU A 196 -12.73 8.79 -7.24
N TYR A 197 -11.49 9.20 -7.43
CA TYR A 197 -10.34 8.68 -6.68
C TYR A 197 -9.85 9.74 -5.70
N ASN A 198 -9.80 9.36 -4.43
CA ASN A 198 -9.23 10.22 -3.39
C ASN A 198 -7.72 10.41 -3.61
N VAL A 199 -7.29 11.66 -3.68
CA VAL A 199 -5.88 12.00 -3.79
C VAL A 199 -5.20 11.78 -2.45
N ARG A 200 -4.02 11.15 -2.51
CA ARG A 200 -3.16 10.90 -1.37
C ARG A 200 -1.81 11.53 -1.62
N ILE A 201 -1.11 11.89 -0.55
CA ILE A 201 0.22 12.48 -0.61
C ILE A 201 1.20 11.51 0.04
N LEU A 202 2.33 11.27 -0.61
CA LEU A 202 3.50 10.62 -0.06
C LEU A 202 4.57 11.69 0.19
N GLU A 203 5.10 11.75 1.41
CA GLU A 203 6.15 12.71 1.80
C GLU A 203 7.37 11.98 2.37
N VAL A 204 8.56 12.38 1.92
CA VAL A 204 9.83 11.97 2.53
C VAL A 204 10.04 12.79 3.79
N ILE A 205 9.77 12.18 4.94
CA ILE A 205 9.96 12.81 6.25
C ILE A 205 11.43 12.77 6.67
N PHE A 206 12.10 11.67 6.34
CA PHE A 206 13.52 11.51 6.64
C PHE A 206 14.15 10.53 5.67
N CYS A 207 15.23 10.96 5.03
CA CYS A 207 16.12 10.09 4.29
C CYS A 207 17.49 10.80 4.23
N PRO A 208 18.60 10.15 4.61
CA PRO A 208 19.92 10.81 4.57
C PRO A 208 20.34 11.27 3.18
N TRP A 209 19.77 10.67 2.14
CA TRP A 209 20.22 10.80 0.75
C TRP A 209 19.22 11.55 -0.14
N LEU A 210 18.00 11.79 0.35
CA LEU A 210 16.94 12.45 -0.41
C LEU A 210 16.52 13.72 0.30
N GLU A 211 16.39 14.79 -0.47
CA GLU A 211 15.76 16.02 -0.01
C GLU A 211 14.30 15.77 0.38
N LYS A 212 13.76 16.67 1.19
CA LYS A 212 12.35 16.69 1.52
C LYS A 212 11.53 16.90 0.25
N LYS A 213 10.85 15.84 -0.21
CA LYS A 213 10.01 15.83 -1.40
C LYS A 213 8.67 15.19 -1.08
N SER A 214 7.65 15.60 -1.82
CA SER A 214 6.33 14.99 -1.78
C SER A 214 5.81 14.72 -3.19
N CYS A 215 4.94 13.73 -3.32
CA CYS A 215 4.20 13.47 -4.54
C CYS A 215 2.76 13.08 -4.24
N SER A 216 1.87 13.39 -5.17
CA SER A 216 0.45 13.04 -5.09
C SER A 216 0.18 11.78 -5.90
N PHE A 217 -0.65 10.89 -5.36
CA PHE A 217 -1.00 9.64 -6.02
C PHE A 217 -2.45 9.28 -5.73
N VAL A 218 -3.01 8.40 -6.56
CA VAL A 218 -4.33 7.81 -6.38
C VAL A 218 -4.20 6.29 -6.29
N VAL A 219 -5.15 5.66 -5.60
CA VAL A 219 -5.24 4.19 -5.49
C VAL A 219 -6.37 3.71 -6.38
N THR A 220 -6.04 3.02 -7.46
CA THR A 220 -7.00 2.49 -8.42
C THR A 220 -6.98 0.96 -8.42
N GLU A 221 -7.87 0.33 -9.19
CA GLU A 221 -7.84 -1.13 -9.36
C GLU A 221 -6.50 -1.65 -9.92
N ARG A 222 -5.78 -0.79 -10.64
CA ARG A 222 -4.50 -1.09 -11.31
C ARG A 222 -3.29 -0.98 -10.39
N GLY A 223 -3.41 -0.26 -9.27
CA GLY A 223 -2.32 -0.04 -8.34
C GLY A 223 -2.28 1.38 -7.81
N LEU A 224 -1.06 1.86 -7.57
CA LEU A 224 -0.78 3.26 -7.27
C LEU A 224 -0.46 3.97 -8.59
N GLU A 225 -1.19 5.03 -8.88
CA GLU A 225 -0.99 5.83 -10.10
C GLU A 225 -0.70 7.28 -9.70
N ASN A 226 0.09 7.98 -10.51
CA ASN A 226 0.36 9.39 -10.27
C ASN A 226 -0.97 10.17 -10.35
N ALA A 227 -1.19 11.09 -9.41
CA ALA A 227 -2.28 12.04 -9.54
C ALA A 227 -1.82 13.11 -10.54
N THR A 228 -1.96 12.84 -11.84
CA THR A 228 -1.81 13.88 -12.87
C THR A 228 -3.01 14.81 -12.75
N VAL A 229 -2.85 15.84 -11.95
CA VAL A 229 -3.88 16.83 -11.70
C VAL A 229 -3.63 18.01 -12.64
N SER A 230 -4.43 18.14 -13.69
CA SER A 230 -4.61 19.47 -14.29
C SER A 230 -5.34 20.33 -13.26
N PRO A 231 -4.98 21.61 -13.04
CA PRO A 231 -5.62 22.47 -12.04
C PRO A 231 -7.15 22.54 -12.14
N GLU A 232 -7.69 22.25 -13.32
CA GLU A 232 -9.11 22.24 -13.68
C GLU A 232 -9.87 21.01 -13.12
N ASP A 233 -9.17 19.94 -12.75
CA ASP A 233 -9.76 18.66 -12.32
C ASP A 233 -9.89 18.51 -10.79
N LEU A 234 -9.42 19.50 -10.02
CA LEU A 234 -9.52 19.49 -8.55
C LEU A 234 -10.91 19.93 -8.10
N CYS A 235 -11.78 18.97 -7.81
CA CYS A 235 -12.96 19.24 -6.99
C CYS A 235 -12.59 19.17 -5.51
N SER A 236 -12.64 20.29 -4.80
CA SER A 236 -12.65 20.30 -3.33
C SER A 236 -14.07 19.96 -2.86
N SER A 237 -14.22 18.98 -1.97
CA SER A 237 -15.49 18.79 -1.28
C SER A 237 -15.73 19.97 -0.35
N SER A 238 -16.73 20.80 -0.63
CA SER A 238 -17.28 21.75 0.33
C SER A 238 -17.76 20.96 1.54
N VAL A 239 -17.19 21.22 2.71
CA VAL A 239 -17.75 20.81 4.01
C VAL A 239 -18.74 21.87 4.45
#